data_AF-A0A3S2EDM3-F1
#
_entry.id   AF-A0A3S2EDM3-F1
#
_cell.length_a   1.000
_cell.length_b   1.000
_cell.length_c   1.000
_cell.angle_alpha   90.00
_cell.angle_beta   90.00
_cell.angle_gamma   90.00
#
_symmetry.space_group_name_H-M   'P 1'
#
loop_
_entity.id
_entity.type
_entity.pdbx_description
1 polymer ?
#
loop_
_entity_poly.entity_id
_entity_poly.type
_entity_poly.pdbx_seq_one_letter_code
_entity_poly.pdbx_strand_id
1 'polypeptide(L)'
;MRFMLDTNIISDMIRNPAGKAARAMSREGDDAVCTSIVVASELRYGCARKGSAKLLKKVEDLLAEIPVLPLDVPVDAEYGGLRAELEAAGQT
;
A
#
# COMPACT_ATOMS: atom_id res chain seq x y z
N MET A 1 7.76 -13.37 -9.54
CA MET A 1 8.11 -11.97 -9.20
C MET A 1 7.01 -11.44 -8.29
N ARG A 2 7.32 -10.65 -7.26
CA ARG A 2 6.32 -10.16 -6.29
C ARG A 2 6.19 -8.64 -6.40
N PHE A 3 4.96 -8.13 -6.38
CA PHE A 3 4.66 -6.71 -6.50
C PHE A 3 4.27 -6.13 -5.14
N MET A 4 4.78 -4.95 -4.81
CA MET A 4 4.35 -4.18 -3.63
C MET A 4 3.43 -3.05 -4.09
N LEU A 5 2.19 -3.06 -3.63
CA LEU A 5 1.18 -2.08 -4.01
C LEU A 5 1.27 -0.83 -3.13
N ASP A 6 1.24 0.34 -3.75
CA ASP A 6 1.22 1.64 -3.06
C ASP A 6 -0.20 2.04 -2.64
N THR A 7 -0.28 3.11 -1.86
CA THR A 7 -1.54 3.66 -1.34
C THR A 7 -2.50 4.08 -2.45
N ASN A 8 -1.99 4.58 -3.58
CA ASN A 8 -2.83 5.01 -4.71
C ASN A 8 -3.51 3.83 -5.39
N ILE A 9 -2.77 2.76 -5.67
CA ILE A 9 -3.31 1.56 -6.29
C ILE A 9 -4.34 0.90 -5.38
N ILE A 10 -4.05 0.75 -4.09
CA ILE A 10 -5.02 0.17 -3.14
C ILE A 10 -6.27 1.06 -3.02
N SER A 11 -6.08 2.39 -2.95
CA SER A 11 -7.19 3.33 -2.91
C SER A 11 -8.06 3.27 -4.17
N ASP A 12 -7.45 3.11 -5.35
CA ASP A 12 -8.18 2.94 -6.60
C ASP A 12 -8.97 1.64 -6.60
N MET A 13 -8.40 0.51 -6.20
CA MET A 13 -9.11 -0.77 -6.15
C MET A 13 -10.34 -0.73 -5.23
N ILE A 14 -10.25 -0.05 -4.09
CA ILE A 14 -11.39 0.09 -3.15
C ILE A 14 -12.50 0.95 -3.75
N ARG A 15 -12.15 2.01 -4.50
CA ARG A 15 -13.09 2.92 -5.15
C ARG A 15 -13.66 2.34 -6.44
N ASN A 16 -12.85 1.60 -7.18
CA ASN A 16 -13.12 1.02 -8.48
C ASN A 16 -12.75 -0.47 -8.49
N PRO A 17 -13.57 -1.35 -7.89
CA PRO A 17 -13.28 -2.79 -7.81
C PRO A 17 -13.26 -3.49 -9.18
N ALA A 18 -13.89 -2.90 -10.20
CA ALA A 18 -13.81 -3.34 -11.58
C ALA A 18 -12.79 -2.52 -12.39
N GLY A 19 -11.83 -1.89 -11.72
CA GLY A 19 -10.80 -1.06 -12.30
C GLY A 19 -9.68 -1.86 -12.96
N LYS A 20 -8.74 -1.14 -13.59
CA LYS A 20 -7.56 -1.77 -14.19
C LYS A 20 -6.64 -2.37 -13.12
N ALA A 21 -6.48 -1.70 -11.99
CA ALA A 21 -5.68 -2.17 -10.86
C ALA A 21 -6.21 -3.50 -10.31
N ALA A 22 -7.51 -3.58 -10.00
CA ALA A 22 -8.13 -4.79 -9.46
C ALA A 22 -8.03 -5.96 -10.46
N ARG A 23 -8.29 -5.72 -11.75
CA ARG A 23 -8.12 -6.76 -12.79
C ARG A 23 -6.68 -7.23 -12.93
N ALA A 24 -5.70 -6.33 -12.78
CA ALA A 24 -4.30 -6.71 -12.82
C ALA A 24 -3.94 -7.61 -11.63
N MET A 25 -4.38 -7.25 -10.42
CA MET A 25 -4.19 -8.07 -9.22
C MET A 25 -4.79 -9.48 -9.41
N SER A 26 -6.04 -9.58 -9.88
CA SER A 26 -6.67 -10.88 -10.12
C SER A 26 -5.96 -11.72 -11.20
N ARG A 27 -5.24 -11.09 -12.13
CA ARG A 27 -4.47 -11.80 -13.17
C ARG A 27 -3.16 -12.36 -12.62
N GLU A 28 -2.46 -11.58 -11.80
CA GLU A 28 -1.18 -12.01 -11.20
C GLU A 28 -1.39 -12.99 -10.03
N GLY A 29 -2.55 -12.92 -9.36
CA GLY A 29 -2.90 -13.72 -8.19
C GLY A 29 -2.49 -13.06 -6.88
N ASP A 30 -3.24 -13.34 -5.80
CA ASP A 30 -3.06 -12.67 -4.51
C ASP A 30 -1.69 -12.94 -3.88
N ASP A 31 -1.13 -14.13 -4.10
CA ASP A 31 0.22 -14.51 -3.63
C ASP A 31 1.35 -13.73 -4.33
N ALA A 32 1.08 -13.18 -5.52
CA ALA A 32 2.05 -12.39 -6.27
C ALA A 32 2.09 -10.92 -5.83
N VAL A 33 1.18 -10.49 -4.94
CA VAL A 33 1.12 -9.11 -4.45
C VAL A 33 1.33 -9.02 -2.93
N CYS A 34 1.68 -7.83 -2.46
CA CYS A 34 1.79 -7.48 -1.05
C CYS A 34 1.67 -5.96 -0.90
N THR A 35 1.62 -5.48 0.33
CA THR A 35 1.79 -4.06 0.63
C THR A 35 2.62 -3.88 1.90
N SER A 36 3.00 -2.64 2.22
CA SER A 36 3.77 -2.34 3.42
C SER A 36 2.87 -1.91 4.59
N ILE A 37 3.39 -2.06 5.81
CA ILE A 37 2.72 -1.55 7.02
C ILE A 37 2.50 -0.03 6.97
N VAL A 38 3.34 0.71 6.23
CA VAL A 38 3.20 2.16 6.02
C VAL A 38 1.91 2.45 5.24
N VAL A 39 1.72 1.78 4.11
CA VAL A 39 0.52 1.91 3.27
C VAL A 39 -0.74 1.50 4.05
N ALA A 40 -0.68 0.39 4.78
CA ALA A 40 -1.80 -0.06 5.62
C ALA A 40 -2.16 1.00 6.69
N SER A 41 -1.16 1.66 7.27
CA SER A 41 -1.35 2.73 8.26
C SER A 41 -2.02 3.96 7.66
N GLU A 42 -1.61 4.37 6.46
CA GLU A 42 -2.22 5.49 5.73
C GLU A 42 -3.69 5.23 5.39
N LEU A 43 -4.02 4.01 4.96
CA LEU A 43 -5.40 3.62 4.64
C LEU A 43 -6.30 3.64 5.88
N ARG A 44 -5.83 3.10 7.00
CA ARG A 44 -6.55 3.12 8.29
C ARG A 44 -6.74 4.54 8.80
N TYR A 45 -5.71 5.39 8.73
CA TYR A 45 -5.82 6.81 9.02
C TYR A 45 -6.87 7.49 8.14
N GLY A 46 -6.84 7.24 6.83
CA GLY A 46 -7.82 7.78 5.88
C GLY A 46 -9.26 7.36 6.21
N CYS A 47 -9.46 6.14 6.69
CA CYS A 47 -10.76 5.65 7.16
C CYS A 47 -11.21 6.33 8.45
N ALA A 48 -10.32 6.40 9.45
CA ALA A 48 -10.59 7.06 10.73
C ALA A 48 -10.95 8.53 10.53
N ARG A 49 -10.20 9.25 9.69
CA ARG A 49 -10.45 10.66 9.36
C ARG A 49 -11.81 10.89 8.69
N LYS A 50 -12.27 9.94 7.87
CA LYS A 50 -13.57 10.01 7.18
C LYS A 50 -14.75 9.52 8.04
N GLY A 51 -14.49 8.84 9.16
CA GLY A 51 -15.53 8.26 10.03
C GLY A 51 -16.40 7.19 9.35
N SER A 52 -15.94 6.56 8.27
CA SER A 52 -16.75 5.62 7.49
C SER A 52 -16.45 4.16 7.85
N ALA A 53 -17.33 3.54 8.64
CA ALA A 53 -17.22 2.12 9.00
C ALA A 53 -17.28 1.19 7.77
N LYS A 54 -18.06 1.56 6.74
CA LYS A 54 -18.14 0.83 5.48
C LYS A 54 -16.80 0.84 4.73
N LEU A 55 -16.11 1.99 4.72
CA LEU A 55 -14.81 2.10 4.07
C LEU A 55 -13.75 1.33 4.85
N LEU A 56 -13.76 1.43 6.18
CA LEU A 56 -12.85 0.68 7.04
C LEU A 56 -12.98 -0.83 6.79
N LYS A 57 -14.21 -1.36 6.75
CA LYS A 57 -14.43 -2.77 6.46
C LYS A 57 -13.84 -3.19 5.11
N LYS A 58 -14.06 -2.41 4.04
CA LYS A 58 -13.45 -2.71 2.73
C LYS A 58 -11.92 -2.70 2.76
N VAL A 59 -11.32 -1.79 3.53
CA VAL A 59 -9.86 -1.73 3.70
C VAL A 59 -9.36 -2.96 4.43
N GLU A 60 -9.98 -3.34 5.55
CA GLU A 60 -9.54 -4.52 6.32
C GLU A 60 -9.79 -5.82 5.56
N ASP A 61 -10.90 -5.94 4.83
CA ASP A 61 -11.19 -7.12 3.99
C ASP A 61 -10.08 -7.29 2.94
N LEU A 62 -9.68 -6.22 2.26
CA LEU A 62 -8.57 -6.26 1.27
C LEU A 62 -7.21 -6.55 1.93
N LEU A 63 -6.91 -5.92 3.07
CA LEU A 63 -5.65 -6.14 3.80
C LEU A 63 -5.56 -7.55 4.43
N ALA A 64 -6.69 -8.27 4.53
CA ALA A 64 -6.71 -9.67 4.94
C ALA A 64 -6.40 -10.64 3.78
N GLU A 65 -6.64 -10.22 2.53
CA GLU A 65 -6.38 -11.01 1.32
C GLU A 65 -4.91 -10.90 0.87
N ILE A 66 -4.27 -9.75 1.06
CA ILE A 66 -2.87 -9.53 0.65
C ILE A 66 -1.92 -9.42 1.86
N PRO A 67 -0.71 -9.98 1.80
CA PRO A 67 0.25 -9.85 2.89
C PRO A 67 0.69 -8.40 3.12
N VAL A 68 0.61 -7.95 4.37
CA VAL A 68 1.16 -6.67 4.84
C VAL A 68 2.53 -6.91 5.45
N LEU A 69 3.58 -6.43 4.78
CA LEU A 69 4.96 -6.64 5.20
C LEU A 69 5.39 -5.60 6.23
N PRO A 70 6.15 -6.00 7.27
CA PRO A 70 6.69 -5.09 8.25
C PRO A 70 7.75 -4.17 7.64
N LEU A 71 7.93 -3.01 8.25
CA LEU A 71 9.10 -2.17 8.01
C LEU A 71 10.20 -2.67 8.95
N ASP A 72 11.10 -3.50 8.43
CA ASP A 72 12.14 -4.16 9.22
C ASP A 72 13.54 -3.76 8.74
N VAL A 73 14.56 -4.04 9.54
CA VAL A 73 15.95 -3.82 9.14
C VAL A 73 16.29 -4.64 7.88
N PRO A 74 17.04 -4.08 6.91
CA PRO A 74 17.80 -2.81 6.99
C PRO A 74 17.11 -1.60 6.34
N VAL A 75 15.77 -1.54 6.31
CA VAL A 75 15.06 -0.45 5.60
C VAL A 75 15.38 0.94 6.16
N ASP A 76 15.70 1.05 7.44
CA ASP A 76 16.15 2.27 8.10
C ASP A 76 17.43 2.85 7.46
N ALA A 77 18.43 2.00 7.21
CA ALA A 77 19.68 2.40 6.56
C ALA A 77 19.46 2.78 5.09
N GLU A 78 18.71 1.95 4.35
CA GLU A 78 18.41 2.17 2.93
C GLU A 78 17.61 3.46 2.71
N TYR A 79 16.59 3.70 3.54
CA TYR A 79 15.81 4.92 3.49
C TYR A 79 16.68 6.15 3.78
N GLY A 80 17.58 6.07 4.78
CA GLY A 80 18.49 7.15 5.12
C GLY A 80 19.39 7.55 3.94
N GLY A 81 19.99 6.57 3.27
CA GLY A 81 20.80 6.78 2.08
C GLY A 81 20.00 7.39 0.94
N LEU A 82 18.87 6.77 0.58
CA LEU A 82 18.00 7.23 -0.49
C LEU A 82 17.49 8.66 -0.26
N ARG A 83 17.09 9.00 0.97
CA ARG A 83 16.60 10.34 1.29
C ARG A 83 17.69 11.41 1.12
N ALA A 84 18.91 11.12 1.57
CA ALA A 84 20.03 12.03 1.40
C ALA A 84 20.38 12.27 -0.08
N GLU A 85 20.34 11.22 -0.90
CA GLU A 85 20.57 11.31 -2.34
C GLU A 85 19.51 12.17 -3.04
N LEU A 86 18.23 11.94 -2.72
CA LEU A 86 17.11 12.71 -3.28
C LEU A 86 17.18 14.18 -2.87
N GLU A 87 17.53 14.48 -1.62
CA GLU A 87 17.71 15.85 -1.14
C GLU A 87 18.87 16.56 -1.84
N ALA A 88 20.01 15.88 -2.02
CA ALA A 88 21.15 16.40 -2.77
C ALA A 88 20.81 16.68 -4.26
N ALA A 89 19.86 15.94 -4.82
CA ALA A 89 19.33 16.14 -6.16
C ALA A 89 18.22 17.22 -6.24
N GLY A 90 17.86 17.87 -5.13
CA GLY A 90 16.80 18.88 -5.05
C GLY A 90 15.38 18.30 -5.10
N GLN A 91 15.22 17.00 -4.83
CA GLN A 91 13.95 16.29 -4.78
C GLN A 91 13.54 16.09 -3.32
N THR A 92 13.01 17.15 -2.70
CA THR A 92 12.54 17.16 -1.31
C THR A 92 11.08 16.76 -1.17
#